data_AF-V6EXV8-F1
#
_entry.id   AF-V6EXV8-F1
#
_cell.length_a   1.000
_cell.length_b   1.000
_cell.length_c   1.000
_cell.angle_alpha   90.00
_cell.angle_beta   90.00
_cell.angle_gamma   90.00
#
_symmetry.space_group_name_H-M   'P 1'
#
loop_
_entity.id
_entity.type
_entity.pdbx_description
1 polymer ?
#
loop_
_entity_poly.entity_id
_entity_poly.type
_entity_poly.pdbx_seq_one_letter_code
_entity_poly.pdbx_strand_id
1 'polypeptide(L)' 'MGALPFPRHYPGATLPLAGDAAIIGKALEALASHARDAGLGELAQSILELGLEAAEIARHTGKLSH' A
#
# COMPACT_ATOMS: atom_id res chain seq x y z
N MET A 1 16.82 -2.41 25.96
CA MET A 1 15.55 -3.09 25.65
C MET A 1 14.44 -2.03 25.58
N GLY A 2 14.34 -1.30 24.47
CA GLY A 2 13.30 -0.28 24.27
C GLY A 2 12.28 -0.81 23.27
N ALA A 3 11.14 -1.30 23.75
CA ALA A 3 10.04 -1.70 22.91
C ALA A 3 9.36 -0.42 22.36
N LEU A 4 9.37 -0.24 21.04
CA LEU A 4 8.61 0.81 20.38
C LEU A 4 7.11 0.58 20.63
N PRO A 5 6.32 1.61 20.97
CA PRO A 5 4.88 1.46 21.10
C PRO A 5 4.30 1.39 19.68
N PHE A 6 4.02 0.18 19.20
CA PHE A 6 3.10 0.00 18.08
C PHE A 6 1.70 0.39 18.56
N PRO A 7 1.04 1.40 17.99
CA PRO A 7 -0.36 1.62 18.30
C PRO A 7 -1.17 0.50 17.61
N ARG A 8 -1.60 -0.49 18.40
CA ARG A 8 -2.72 -1.38 18.08
C ARG A 8 -3.93 -0.93 18.89
N HIS A 9 -4.93 -0.30 18.26
CA HIS A 9 -6.37 -0.53 18.49
C HIS A 9 -7.20 0.22 17.41
N TYR A 10 -7.89 -0.42 16.43
CA TYR A 10 -9.31 -0.92 16.38
C TYR A 10 -10.33 0.25 16.45
N PRO A 11 -11.66 0.19 16.17
CA PRO A 11 -12.59 -0.83 15.62
C PRO A 11 -13.55 -0.28 14.51
N GLY A 12 -13.87 -1.04 13.45
CA GLY A 12 -14.82 -0.59 12.42
C GLY A 12 -14.75 -1.39 11.12
N ALA A 13 -15.14 -2.66 11.20
CA ALA A 13 -14.97 -3.67 10.16
C ALA A 13 -15.97 -3.56 9.00
N THR A 14 -16.12 -2.37 8.39
CA THR A 14 -16.84 -2.25 7.12
C THR A 14 -16.16 -1.35 6.07
N LEU A 15 -15.24 -0.46 6.42
CA LEU A 15 -14.52 0.40 5.45
C LEU A 15 -13.00 0.69 5.65
N PRO A 16 -12.14 -0.15 6.31
CA PRO A 16 -10.68 0.08 6.36
C PRO A 16 -9.91 -0.31 5.09
N LEU A 17 -10.38 -1.32 4.36
CA LEU A 17 -9.63 -1.97 3.27
C LEU A 17 -9.27 -1.03 2.12
N ALA A 18 -10.16 -0.10 1.76
CA ALA A 18 -9.90 0.83 0.65
C ALA A 18 -8.83 1.87 1.01
N GLY A 19 -8.87 2.40 2.24
CA GLY A 19 -7.90 3.37 2.73
C GLY A 19 -6.52 2.73 2.90
N ASP A 20 -6.47 1.53 3.49
CA ASP A 20 -5.24 0.78 3.68
C ASP A 20 -4.58 0.41 2.34
N ALA A 21 -5.38 -0.04 1.36
CA ALA A 21 -4.89 -0.38 0.03
C ALA A 21 -4.35 0.85 -0.74
N ALA A 22 -4.98 2.03 -0.57
CA ALA A 22 -4.46 3.28 -1.15
C ALA A 22 -3.12 3.71 -0.52
N ILE A 23 -2.97 3.55 0.80
CA ILE A 23 -1.71 3.83 1.51
C ILE A 23 -0.61 2.87 1.03
N ILE A 24 -0.92 1.58 0.93
CA ILE A 24 0.00 0.55 0.42
C ILE A 24 0.42 0.87 -1.02
N GLY A 25 -0.52 1.24 -1.90
CA GLY A 25 -0.21 1.61 -3.28
C GLY A 25 0.80 2.75 -3.38
N LYS A 26 0.62 3.82 -2.59
CA LYS A 26 1.57 4.95 -2.55
C LYS A 26 2.94 4.56 -1.98
N ALA A 27 2.96 3.70 -0.95
CA ALA A 27 4.21 3.21 -0.38
C ALA A 27 5.00 2.36 -1.38
N LEU A 28 4.31 1.51 -2.16
CA LEU A 28 4.90 0.70 -3.22
C LEU A 28 5.42 1.58 -4.36
N GLU A 29 4.71 2.63 -4.76
CA GLU A 29 5.17 3.57 -5.78
C GLU A 29 6.46 4.29 -5.37
N ALA A 30 6.53 4.76 -4.11
CA ALA A 30 7.74 5.35 -3.56
C ALA A 30 8.91 4.34 -3.46
N LEU A 31 8.61 3.08 -3.13
CA LEU A 31 9.61 2.02 -3.08
C LEU A 31 10.13 1.64 -4.47
N ALA A 32 9.24 1.60 -5.48
CA ALA A 32 9.62 1.37 -6.87
C ALA A 32 10.54 2.48 -7.39
N SER A 33 10.28 3.75 -7.03
CA SER A 33 11.17 4.86 -7.36
C SER A 33 12.57 4.66 -6.77
N HIS A 34 12.66 4.36 -5.47
CA HIS A 34 13.96 4.09 -4.84
C HIS A 34 14.69 2.89 -5.45
N ALA A 35 13.95 1.83 -5.81
CA ALA A 35 14.53 0.67 -6.48
C ALA A 35 15.09 1.03 -7.87
N ARG A 36 14.44 1.92 -8.63
CA ARG A 36 14.99 2.44 -9.90
C ARG A 36 16.26 3.25 -9.67
N ASP A 37 16.25 4.13 -8.69
CA ASP A 37 17.41 4.97 -8.36
C ASP A 37 18.61 4.11 -7.92
N ALA A 38 18.35 2.96 -7.29
CA ALA A 38 19.35 1.96 -6.91
C ALA A 38 19.79 1.03 -8.07
N GLY A 39 19.26 1.20 -9.28
CA GLY A 39 19.56 0.34 -10.44
C GLY A 39 18.89 -1.04 -10.43
N LEU A 40 17.92 -1.26 -9.55
CA LEU A 40 17.17 -2.51 -9.42
C LEU A 40 15.92 -2.50 -10.32
N GLY A 41 16.12 -2.40 -11.63
CA GLY A 41 15.05 -2.17 -12.61
C GLY A 41 13.93 -3.22 -12.59
N GLU A 42 14.27 -4.51 -12.56
CA GLU A 42 13.27 -5.60 -12.51
C GLU A 42 12.47 -5.58 -11.20
N LEU A 43 13.14 -5.36 -10.07
CA LEU A 43 12.49 -5.26 -8.78
C LEU A 43 11.54 -4.05 -8.72
N ALA A 44 11.97 -2.91 -9.25
CA ALA A 44 11.13 -1.72 -9.32
C ALA A 44 9.86 -1.95 -10.16
N GLN A 45 9.98 -2.71 -11.25
CA GLN A 45 8.84 -3.07 -12.09
C GLN A 45 7.84 -3.94 -11.33
N SER A 46 8.30 -5.00 -10.66
CA SER A 46 7.43 -5.87 -9.86
C SER A 46 6.74 -5.11 -8.70
N ILE A 47 7.46 -4.20 -8.05
CA ILE A 47 6.90 -3.38 -6.97
C ILE A 47 5.82 -2.42 -7.49
N LEU A 48 6.04 -1.84 -8.68
CA LEU A 48 5.06 -0.95 -9.31
C LEU A 48 3.78 -1.69 -9.68
N GLU A 49 3.89 -2.91 -10.22
CA GLU A 49 2.75 -3.76 -10.56
C GLU A 49 1.90 -4.08 -9.32
N LEU A 50 2.54 -4.44 -8.21
CA LEU A 50 1.85 -4.63 -6.92
C LEU A 50 1.19 -3.34 -6.41
N GLY A 51 1.81 -2.18 -6.63
CA GLY A 51 1.25 -0.88 -6.27
C GLY A 51 -0.02 -0.55 -7.06
N LEU A 52 -0.04 -0.88 -8.34
CA LEU A 52 -1.20 -0.73 -9.22
C LEU A 52 -2.34 -1.68 -8.80
N GLU A 53 -2.04 -2.94 -8.50
CA GLU A 53 -3.03 -3.89 -7.98
C GLU A 53 -3.66 -3.42 -6.67
N ALA A 54 -2.85 -2.92 -5.72
CA ALA A 54 -3.37 -2.34 -4.48
C ALA A 54 -4.27 -1.12 -4.73
N ALA A 55 -3.91 -0.25 -5.67
CA ALA A 55 -4.73 0.89 -6.05
C ALA A 55 -6.05 0.48 -6.74
N GLU A 56 -6.03 -0.57 -7.56
CA GLU A 56 -7.19 -1.15 -8.22
C GLU A 56 -8.18 -1.72 -7.18
N ILE A 57 -7.67 -2.44 -6.17
CA ILE A 57 -8.45 -2.94 -5.03
C ILE A 57 -9.07 -1.78 -4.27
N ALA A 58 -8.28 -0.74 -3.93
CA ALA A 58 -8.79 0.45 -3.24
C ALA A 58 -9.95 1.12 -4.00
N ARG A 59 -9.82 1.25 -5.34
CA ARG A 59 -10.86 1.81 -6.21
C ARG A 59 -12.11 0.95 -6.25
N HIS A 60 -11.97 -0.37 -6.36
CA HIS A 60 -13.11 -1.30 -6.39
C HIS A 60 -13.86 -1.32 -5.07
N THR A 61 -13.14 -1.38 -3.94
CA THR A 61 -13.76 -1.32 -2.62
C THR A 61 -14.43 0.03 -2.37
N GLY A 62 -13.85 1.14 -2.83
CA GLY A 62 -14.47 2.46 -2.76
C GLY A 62 -15.78 2.57 -3.56
N LYS A 63 -15.87 1.92 -4.73
CA LYS A 63 -17.09 1.88 -5.55
C LYS A 63 -18.20 1.00 -4.97
N LEU A 64 -17.84 -0.09 -4.30
CA LEU A 64 -18.80 -1.00 -3.65
C LEU A 64 -19.41 -0.41 -2.36
N SER A 65 -18.85 0.70 -1.88
CA SER A 65 -19.23 1.31 -0.59
C SER A 65 -20.03 2.60 -0.74
N HIS A 66 -20.40 2.97 -1.96
CA HIS A 66 -21.27 4.10 -2.30
C HIS A 66 -22.58 3.59 -2.89
#